data_AF-A0A2K6DDQ8-F1
#
_entry.id   AF-A0A2K6DDQ8-F1
#
_cell.length_a   1.000
_cell.length_b   1.000
_cell.length_c   1.000
_cell.angle_alpha   90.00
_cell.angle_beta   90.00
_cell.angle_gamma   90.00
#
_symmetry.space_group_name_H-M   'P 1'
#
loop_
_entity.id
_entity.type
_entity.pdbx_description
1 polymer ?
#
loop_
_entity_poly.entity_id
_entity_poly.type
_entity_poly.pdbx_seq_one_letter_code
_entity_poly.pdbx_strand_id
1 'polypeptide(L)'
;MRGLLCWLVLLFLLQPWESQLQLAGPRCHTGPLDLVFVIDSSRSVRPFEFETMRQFLVGLLRGLNVGPNATRVGVIQYSSQVQSVFPLRAFSRREDMERAIRDLVPLAQGTMTGLAIQYAMNVAFSVAEGARPPEERVPRVAVIVTDGRPQDRVAEVAAQARARGIEIYAVGVQRADVGSLRAMASPPLDEHVFLVESFDLIQEFGLQFQSRLCVRDLCNGVDHGCEFQCVSEGLSYRCLCPEGRQLQADGKSCDRCREGHVDLVLLVDGSKSVRPQNFELVKRFVNQIVDFLDVSPEGTRVGLVQFSSRVRTEFPLGRYGTAAEVKQAVLAVEYMERGTMTGLALRHMVEHSFSEAQGARPRALNVPRVGLVFTDGRSQDDISVWAARAKEEGIAMYAVGVGKAVEAELREIASEPAELHVSYAPDFGTMTHLLQNLRGSICPEEGISAGTELRSPCECESLVEFQGRTSANPNGLLNRSLAQLTARLEHLENQLANQK
;
A
#
# COMPACT_ATOMS: atom_id res chain seq x y z
N MET A 1 -18.32 -56.36 -33.04
CA MET A 1 -17.46 -55.47 -32.22
C MET A 1 -17.87 -54.01 -32.46
N ARG A 2 -18.92 -53.55 -31.79
CA ARG A 2 -19.42 -52.15 -31.84
C ARG A 2 -19.98 -51.71 -30.47
N GLY A 3 -19.36 -52.20 -29.39
CA GLY A 3 -19.86 -52.01 -28.02
C GLY A 3 -18.81 -51.55 -27.01
N LEU A 4 -17.60 -51.19 -27.44
CA LEU A 4 -16.48 -50.87 -26.53
C LEU A 4 -15.95 -49.43 -26.64
N LEU A 5 -16.43 -48.63 -27.61
CA LEU A 5 -16.01 -47.22 -27.75
C LEU A 5 -16.96 -46.20 -27.08
N CYS A 6 -18.08 -46.64 -26.50
CA CYS A 6 -19.03 -45.71 -25.85
C CYS A 6 -18.84 -45.60 -24.31
N TRP A 7 -17.96 -46.41 -23.72
CA TRP A 7 -17.72 -46.41 -22.26
C TRP A 7 -16.52 -45.57 -21.81
N LEU A 8 -15.61 -45.20 -22.71
CA LEU A 8 -14.46 -44.35 -22.38
C LEU A 8 -14.78 -42.85 -22.42
N VAL A 9 -15.93 -42.45 -22.96
CA VAL A 9 -16.36 -41.04 -23.02
C VAL A 9 -17.23 -40.65 -21.81
N LEU A 10 -17.80 -41.62 -21.07
CA LEU A 10 -18.66 -41.38 -19.91
C LEU A 10 -17.92 -41.37 -18.55
N LEU A 11 -16.64 -41.73 -18.51
CA LEU A 11 -15.79 -41.65 -17.31
C LEU A 11 -15.08 -40.29 -17.14
N PHE A 12 -15.21 -39.38 -18.12
CA PHE A 12 -14.70 -38.01 -18.04
C PHE A 12 -15.68 -37.01 -17.38
N LEU A 13 -16.86 -37.44 -16.94
CA LEU A 13 -17.90 -36.59 -16.34
C LEU A 13 -18.16 -36.83 -14.84
N LEU A 14 -17.29 -37.58 -14.16
CA LEU A 14 -17.36 -37.81 -12.71
C LEU A 14 -16.00 -37.58 -12.02
N GLN A 15 -15.27 -36.57 -12.45
CA GLN A 15 -14.27 -35.94 -11.58
C GLN A 15 -15.04 -34.96 -10.68
N PRO A 16 -15.00 -35.08 -9.34
CA PRO A 16 -15.43 -33.98 -8.51
C PRO A 16 -14.55 -32.80 -8.90
N TRP A 17 -15.20 -31.80 -9.49
CA TRP A 17 -14.75 -30.44 -9.67
C TRP A 17 -14.24 -29.89 -8.33
N GLU A 18 -13.03 -30.27 -7.96
CA GLU A 18 -12.18 -29.46 -7.11
C GLU A 18 -11.95 -28.17 -7.90
N SER A 19 -12.86 -27.24 -7.70
CA SER A 19 -12.70 -25.85 -8.05
C SER A 19 -11.52 -25.35 -7.22
N GLN A 20 -10.31 -25.54 -7.76
CA GLN A 20 -9.09 -24.87 -7.33
C GLN A 20 -9.24 -23.39 -7.65
N LEU A 21 -10.08 -22.70 -6.88
CA LEU A 21 -10.05 -21.26 -6.75
C LEU A 21 -8.74 -20.93 -6.02
N GLN A 22 -7.70 -20.71 -6.83
CA GLN A 22 -6.51 -19.99 -6.38
C GLN A 22 -6.98 -18.60 -5.98
N LEU A 23 -6.93 -18.29 -4.68
CA LEU A 23 -6.93 -16.93 -4.16
C LEU A 23 -5.66 -16.23 -4.66
N ALA A 24 -5.63 -15.86 -5.93
CA ALA A 24 -4.60 -15.03 -6.54
C ALA A 24 -5.01 -13.55 -6.37
N GLY A 25 -5.15 -13.12 -5.12
CA GLY A 25 -5.09 -11.71 -4.75
C GLY A 25 -3.63 -11.26 -4.66
N PRO A 26 -3.35 -9.93 -4.66
CA PRO A 26 -1.99 -9.41 -4.49
C PRO A 26 -1.34 -10.01 -3.24
N ARG A 27 -0.14 -10.59 -3.38
CA ARG A 27 0.60 -11.19 -2.28
C ARG A 27 1.11 -10.08 -1.36
N CYS A 28 0.31 -9.75 -0.34
CA CYS A 28 0.74 -8.86 0.71
C CYS A 28 1.88 -9.47 1.51
N HIS A 29 2.94 -8.70 1.72
CA HIS A 29 3.98 -9.02 2.67
C HIS A 29 3.54 -8.45 4.02
N THR A 30 2.74 -9.20 4.77
CA THR A 30 2.38 -8.82 6.14
C THR A 30 3.63 -8.92 7.01
N GLY A 31 3.88 -7.90 7.81
CA GLY A 31 4.92 -7.94 8.84
C GLY A 31 4.75 -9.12 9.81
N PRO A 32 5.69 -9.31 10.74
CA PRO A 32 5.64 -10.42 11.68
C PRO A 32 4.34 -10.37 12.53
N LEU A 33 3.54 -11.46 12.55
CA LEU A 33 2.20 -11.53 13.21
C LEU A 33 1.98 -12.82 14.02
N ASP A 34 1.49 -12.73 15.27
CA ASP A 34 1.05 -13.91 16.05
C ASP A 34 -0.48 -14.03 15.96
N LEU A 35 -0.96 -15.05 15.25
CA LEU A 35 -2.39 -15.29 14.99
C LEU A 35 -2.86 -16.58 15.68
N VAL A 36 -3.89 -16.48 16.52
CA VAL A 36 -4.52 -17.66 17.14
C VAL A 36 -5.97 -17.77 16.69
N PHE A 37 -6.33 -18.90 16.08
CA PHE A 37 -7.73 -19.26 15.83
C PHE A 37 -8.33 -19.93 17.05
N VAL A 38 -9.48 -19.42 17.50
CA VAL A 38 -10.25 -19.95 18.64
C VAL A 38 -11.55 -20.51 18.10
N ILE A 39 -11.63 -21.84 18.00
CA ILE A 39 -12.70 -22.53 17.27
C ILE A 39 -13.69 -23.13 18.25
N ASP A 40 -14.96 -22.82 18.06
CA ASP A 40 -16.06 -23.47 18.75
C ASP A 40 -16.25 -24.91 18.24
N SER A 41 -16.11 -25.88 19.12
CA SER A 41 -16.40 -27.29 18.86
C SER A 41 -17.44 -27.85 19.83
N SER A 42 -18.32 -26.97 20.32
CA SER A 42 -19.44 -27.32 21.19
C SER A 42 -20.53 -28.12 20.47
N ARG A 43 -21.52 -28.60 21.24
CA ARG A 43 -22.63 -29.41 20.73
C ARG A 43 -23.60 -28.61 19.85
N SER A 44 -23.67 -27.29 20.01
CA SER A 44 -24.55 -26.45 19.17
C SER A 44 -24.12 -26.51 17.71
N VAL A 45 -22.81 -26.59 17.50
CA VAL A 45 -22.18 -26.71 16.18
C VAL A 45 -22.52 -28.06 15.57
N ARG A 46 -23.33 -28.05 14.52
CA ARG A 46 -23.68 -29.25 13.76
C ARG A 46 -22.49 -29.73 12.93
N PRO A 47 -22.43 -31.03 12.56
CA PRO A 47 -21.30 -31.56 11.79
C PRO A 47 -20.98 -30.79 10.49
N PHE A 48 -22.01 -30.32 9.78
CA PHE A 48 -21.83 -29.51 8.57
C PHE A 48 -21.29 -28.10 8.85
N GLU A 49 -21.69 -27.48 9.96
CA GLU A 49 -21.17 -26.18 10.40
C GLU A 49 -19.70 -26.32 10.82
N PHE A 50 -19.36 -27.42 11.51
CA PHE A 50 -17.98 -27.71 11.89
C PHE A 50 -17.06 -27.91 10.67
N GLU A 51 -17.54 -28.63 9.66
CA GLU A 51 -16.80 -28.78 8.41
C GLU A 51 -16.63 -27.45 7.67
N THR A 52 -17.67 -26.60 7.69
CA THR A 52 -17.60 -25.23 7.15
C THR A 52 -16.52 -24.41 7.87
N MET A 53 -16.42 -24.52 9.20
CA MET A 53 -15.36 -23.85 9.97
C MET A 53 -13.96 -24.38 9.64
N ARG A 54 -13.78 -25.68 9.42
CA ARG A 54 -12.48 -26.21 8.97
C ARG A 54 -12.06 -25.64 7.62
N GLN A 55 -12.98 -25.63 6.66
CA GLN A 55 -12.72 -25.10 5.33
C GLN A 55 -12.44 -23.59 5.37
N PHE A 56 -13.16 -22.84 6.21
CA PHE A 56 -12.89 -21.43 6.50
C PHE A 56 -11.45 -21.20 6.93
N LEU A 57 -10.98 -21.94 7.94
CA LEU A 57 -9.63 -21.79 8.48
C LEU A 57 -8.57 -22.15 7.45
N VAL A 58 -8.78 -23.24 6.70
CA VAL A 58 -7.89 -23.63 5.60
C VAL A 58 -7.85 -22.55 4.52
N GLY A 59 -9.00 -21.96 4.16
CA GLY A 59 -9.09 -20.86 3.21
C GLY A 59 -8.31 -19.62 3.65
N LEU A 60 -8.43 -19.23 4.92
CA LEU A 60 -7.66 -18.13 5.49
C LEU A 60 -6.16 -18.40 5.47
N LEU A 61 -5.75 -19.59 5.93
CA LEU A 61 -4.34 -20.00 5.94
C LEU A 61 -3.68 -19.89 4.57
N ARG A 62 -4.42 -20.16 3.49
CA ARG A 62 -3.88 -20.12 2.11
C ARG A 62 -3.43 -18.73 1.69
N GLY A 63 -4.07 -17.66 2.16
CA GLY A 63 -3.64 -16.29 1.85
C GLY A 63 -2.72 -15.67 2.90
N LEU A 64 -2.31 -16.41 3.94
CA LEU A 64 -1.34 -15.93 4.92
C LEU A 64 0.09 -16.30 4.50
N ASN A 65 1.02 -15.36 4.71
CA ASN A 65 2.45 -15.65 4.64
C ASN A 65 2.92 -16.27 5.97
N VAL A 66 2.84 -17.60 6.06
CA VAL A 66 3.20 -18.37 7.26
C VAL A 66 4.71 -18.60 7.30
N GLY A 67 5.32 -18.28 8.45
CA GLY A 67 6.75 -18.54 8.66
C GLY A 67 7.25 -18.03 10.01
N PRO A 68 8.43 -18.49 10.46
CA PRO A 68 8.97 -18.15 11.78
C PRO A 68 9.24 -16.65 11.97
N ASN A 69 9.54 -15.95 10.88
CA ASN A 69 9.79 -14.50 10.81
C ASN A 69 8.63 -13.71 10.17
N ALA A 70 7.52 -14.39 9.84
CA ALA A 70 6.34 -13.81 9.24
C ALA A 70 5.14 -14.05 10.17
N THR A 71 4.08 -14.71 9.69
CA THR A 71 2.93 -15.08 10.51
C THR A 71 3.17 -16.42 11.20
N ARG A 72 3.07 -16.42 12.54
CA ARG A 72 2.96 -17.64 13.36
C ARG A 72 1.49 -17.90 13.62
N VAL A 73 1.06 -19.14 13.44
CA VAL A 73 -0.35 -19.52 13.60
C VAL A 73 -0.49 -20.59 14.67
N GLY A 74 -1.36 -20.33 15.64
CA GLY A 74 -1.82 -21.30 16.62
C GLY A 74 -3.31 -21.57 16.44
N VAL A 75 -3.74 -22.76 16.84
CA VAL A 75 -5.15 -23.14 16.79
C VAL A 75 -5.54 -23.77 18.12
N ILE A 76 -6.61 -23.25 18.72
CA ILE A 76 -7.25 -23.85 19.88
C ILE A 76 -8.70 -24.17 19.53
N GLN A 77 -9.22 -25.27 20.06
CA GLN A 77 -10.65 -25.59 20.00
C GLN A 77 -11.23 -25.60 21.41
N TYR A 78 -12.50 -25.24 21.55
CA TYR A 78 -13.16 -25.22 22.85
C TYR A 78 -14.58 -25.76 22.82
N SER A 79 -15.00 -26.27 23.97
CA SER A 79 -16.40 -26.55 24.30
C SER A 79 -16.64 -26.26 25.79
N SER A 80 -16.87 -27.27 26.64
CA SER A 80 -16.78 -27.14 28.10
C SER A 80 -15.34 -27.06 28.62
N GLN A 81 -14.37 -27.40 27.76
CA GLN A 81 -12.93 -27.35 28.02
C GLN A 81 -12.21 -26.79 26.80
N VAL A 82 -11.01 -26.26 26.98
CA VAL A 82 -10.16 -25.74 25.91
C VAL A 82 -9.05 -26.73 25.62
N GLN A 83 -8.80 -27.02 24.35
CA GLN A 83 -7.70 -27.85 23.89
C GLN A 83 -6.84 -27.09 22.88
N SER A 84 -5.53 -27.05 23.12
CA SER A 84 -4.56 -26.60 22.11
C SER A 84 -4.46 -27.67 21.03
N VAL A 85 -4.85 -27.31 19.80
CA VAL A 85 -4.72 -28.18 18.63
C VAL A 85 -3.26 -28.17 18.19
N PHE A 86 -2.71 -26.96 18.07
CA PHE A 86 -1.27 -26.75 17.97
C PHE A 86 -0.90 -25.30 18.35
N PRO A 87 0.26 -25.11 19.01
CA PRO A 87 0.76 -23.78 19.36
C PRO A 87 1.41 -23.01 18.19
N LEU A 88 1.70 -21.73 18.41
CA LEU A 88 2.21 -20.78 17.40
C LEU A 88 3.52 -21.23 16.71
N ARG A 89 4.33 -22.04 17.39
CA ARG A 89 5.62 -22.56 16.88
C ARG A 89 5.55 -24.01 16.39
N ALA A 90 4.40 -24.67 16.43
CA ALA A 90 4.29 -26.08 16.10
C ALA A 90 4.65 -26.40 14.64
N PHE A 91 4.25 -25.52 13.72
CA PHE A 91 4.44 -25.72 12.29
C PHE A 91 5.09 -24.48 11.65
N SER A 92 6.00 -24.74 10.71
CA SER A 92 6.60 -23.71 9.83
C SER A 92 6.08 -23.80 8.39
N ARG A 93 5.40 -24.90 8.05
CA ARG A 93 4.84 -25.14 6.72
C ARG A 93 3.32 -25.13 6.78
N ARG A 94 2.70 -24.40 5.85
CA ARG A 94 1.24 -24.27 5.76
C ARG A 94 0.57 -25.62 5.53
N GLU A 95 1.16 -26.50 4.73
CA GLU A 95 0.57 -27.80 4.38
C GLU A 95 0.38 -28.70 5.61
N ASP A 96 1.27 -28.60 6.60
CA ASP A 96 1.18 -29.35 7.85
C ASP A 96 0.08 -28.78 8.76
N MET A 97 -0.08 -27.46 8.81
CA MET A 97 -1.20 -26.80 9.50
C MET A 97 -2.55 -27.18 8.89
N GLU A 98 -2.65 -27.17 7.57
CA GLU A 98 -3.88 -27.56 6.88
C GLU A 98 -4.28 -29.01 7.19
N ARG A 99 -3.31 -29.93 7.26
CA ARG A 99 -3.56 -31.33 7.64
C ARG A 99 -4.09 -31.41 9.08
N ALA A 100 -3.42 -30.75 10.02
CA ALA A 100 -3.85 -30.73 11.42
C ALA A 100 -5.28 -30.19 11.61
N ILE A 101 -5.67 -29.17 10.84
CA ILE A 101 -7.04 -28.62 10.89
C ILE A 101 -8.07 -29.58 10.27
N ARG A 102 -7.75 -30.23 9.15
CA ARG A 102 -8.64 -31.22 8.53
C ARG A 102 -8.93 -32.41 9.46
N ASP A 103 -7.94 -32.82 10.24
CA ASP A 103 -8.04 -33.99 11.12
C ASP A 103 -8.78 -33.72 12.46
N LEU A 104 -9.34 -32.52 12.64
CA LEU A 104 -9.67 -31.97 13.96
C LEU A 104 -10.55 -32.75 14.95
N VAL A 105 -11.69 -33.38 14.67
CA VAL A 105 -12.60 -33.99 15.67
C VAL A 105 -13.19 -33.01 16.73
N PRO A 106 -14.50 -32.72 16.67
CA PRO A 106 -15.16 -31.83 17.62
C PRO A 106 -15.36 -32.44 19.00
N LEU A 107 -15.45 -31.60 20.04
CA LEU A 107 -15.61 -32.01 21.43
C LEU A 107 -17.08 -32.27 21.84
N ALA A 108 -18.03 -31.57 21.23
CA ALA A 108 -19.48 -31.76 21.36
C ALA A 108 -20.08 -31.62 22.79
N GLN A 109 -19.51 -30.73 23.62
CA GLN A 109 -20.01 -30.39 24.97
C GLN A 109 -20.62 -28.98 25.04
N GLY A 110 -20.47 -28.26 26.15
CA GLY A 110 -20.96 -26.88 26.33
C GLY A 110 -20.18 -25.84 25.54
N THR A 111 -20.50 -24.56 25.73
CA THR A 111 -19.98 -23.43 24.94
C THR A 111 -19.34 -22.38 25.86
N MET A 112 -18.15 -22.68 26.40
CA MET A 112 -17.43 -21.82 27.35
C MET A 112 -16.45 -20.89 26.61
N THR A 113 -17.00 -19.92 25.88
CA THR A 113 -16.20 -19.00 25.05
C THR A 113 -15.33 -18.08 25.92
N GLY A 114 -15.81 -17.66 27.09
CA GLY A 114 -15.03 -16.84 28.01
C GLY A 114 -13.78 -17.57 28.50
N LEU A 115 -13.91 -18.85 28.84
CA LEU A 115 -12.77 -19.72 29.17
C LEU A 115 -11.77 -19.82 28.00
N ALA A 116 -12.26 -19.90 26.76
CA ALA A 116 -11.41 -19.95 25.57
C ALA A 116 -10.61 -18.65 25.37
N ILE A 117 -11.24 -17.48 25.57
CA ILE A 117 -10.56 -16.17 25.54
C ILE A 117 -9.51 -16.09 26.64
N GLN A 118 -9.83 -16.56 27.86
CA GLN A 118 -8.89 -16.58 28.97
C GLN A 118 -7.67 -17.47 28.67
N TYR A 119 -7.90 -18.65 28.08
CA TYR A 119 -6.84 -19.55 27.67
C TYR A 119 -5.97 -18.95 26.56
N ALA A 120 -6.59 -18.32 25.55
CA ALA A 120 -5.85 -17.63 24.50
C ALA A 120 -4.93 -16.54 25.08
N MET A 121 -5.48 -15.71 25.97
CA MET A 121 -4.78 -14.61 26.62
C MET A 121 -3.62 -15.05 27.53
N ASN A 122 -3.78 -16.15 28.29
CA ASN A 122 -2.80 -16.56 29.30
C ASN A 122 -1.83 -17.66 28.83
N VAL A 123 -2.25 -18.47 27.85
CA VAL A 123 -1.50 -19.65 27.41
C VAL A 123 -1.12 -19.53 25.93
N ALA A 124 -2.09 -19.44 25.01
CA ALA A 124 -1.79 -19.49 23.58
C ALA A 124 -0.89 -18.35 23.08
N PHE A 125 -1.04 -17.13 23.65
CA PHE A 125 -0.17 -15.98 23.38
C PHE A 125 1.03 -15.86 24.33
N SER A 126 1.36 -16.92 25.08
CA SER A 126 2.56 -16.94 25.90
C SER A 126 3.81 -17.21 25.06
N VAL A 127 4.96 -16.73 25.53
CA VAL A 127 6.26 -17.01 24.90
C VAL A 127 6.56 -18.51 24.91
N ALA A 128 6.09 -19.24 25.93
CA ALA A 128 6.23 -20.70 26.03
C ALA A 128 5.51 -21.43 24.89
N GLU A 129 4.33 -20.94 24.48
CA GLU A 129 3.57 -21.47 23.34
C GLU A 129 4.02 -20.88 21.98
N GLY A 130 5.11 -20.11 21.96
CA GLY A 130 5.74 -19.64 20.73
C GLY A 130 5.31 -18.25 20.25
N ALA A 131 4.55 -17.50 21.05
CA ALA A 131 4.35 -16.08 20.81
C ALA A 131 5.69 -15.33 20.92
N ARG A 132 5.81 -14.23 20.18
CA ARG A 132 7.01 -13.40 20.27
C ARG A 132 7.04 -12.59 21.57
N PRO A 133 8.25 -12.36 22.12
CA PRO A 133 8.44 -11.54 23.29
C PRO A 133 7.76 -10.16 23.14
N PRO A 134 7.15 -9.60 24.21
CA PRO A 134 6.51 -8.30 24.16
C PRO A 134 7.41 -7.15 23.65
N GLU A 135 8.73 -7.27 23.84
CA GLU A 135 9.74 -6.31 23.41
C GLU A 135 9.81 -6.17 21.89
N GLU A 136 9.53 -7.23 21.14
CA GLU A 136 9.47 -7.22 19.67
C GLU A 136 8.22 -6.49 19.14
N ARG A 137 7.28 -6.13 20.02
CA ARG A 137 6.02 -5.43 19.69
C ARG A 137 5.27 -6.06 18.52
N VAL A 138 5.30 -7.40 18.46
CA VAL A 138 4.58 -8.14 17.41
C VAL A 138 3.09 -8.12 17.72
N PRO A 139 2.26 -7.75 16.74
CA PRO A 139 0.82 -7.80 16.91
C PRO A 139 0.26 -9.19 17.19
N ARG A 140 -0.71 -9.26 18.13
CA ARG A 140 -1.41 -10.49 18.54
C ARG A 140 -2.88 -10.43 18.14
N VAL A 141 -3.33 -11.39 17.34
CA VAL A 141 -4.71 -11.42 16.82
C VAL A 141 -5.37 -12.74 17.18
N ALA A 142 -6.53 -12.65 17.84
CA ALA A 142 -7.42 -13.78 18.06
C ALA A 142 -8.60 -13.73 17.08
N VAL A 143 -8.81 -14.79 16.31
CA VAL A 143 -10.02 -14.95 15.48
C VAL A 143 -10.90 -16.00 16.15
N ILE A 144 -12.00 -15.56 16.76
CA ILE A 144 -12.97 -16.41 17.44
C ILE A 144 -14.05 -16.78 16.45
N VAL A 145 -14.23 -18.08 16.19
CA VAL A 145 -15.27 -18.60 15.28
C VAL A 145 -16.26 -19.41 16.10
N THR A 146 -17.52 -18.98 16.14
CA THR A 146 -18.58 -19.60 16.97
C THR A 146 -19.95 -19.53 16.28
N ASP A 147 -20.81 -20.52 16.55
CA ASP A 147 -22.20 -20.58 16.06
C ASP A 147 -23.23 -20.13 17.10
N GLY A 148 -22.79 -19.83 18.33
CA GLY A 148 -23.64 -19.95 19.50
C GLY A 148 -23.64 -18.77 20.47
N ARG A 149 -24.45 -18.92 21.52
CA ARG A 149 -24.46 -18.06 22.72
C ARG A 149 -23.52 -18.67 23.77
N PRO A 150 -22.56 -17.91 24.29
CA PRO A 150 -21.70 -18.40 25.36
C PRO A 150 -22.50 -18.74 26.61
N GLN A 151 -22.08 -19.78 27.32
CA GLN A 151 -22.66 -20.21 28.60
C GLN A 151 -21.99 -19.53 29.80
N ASP A 152 -20.94 -18.75 29.54
CA ASP A 152 -20.16 -17.98 30.50
C ASP A 152 -20.07 -16.49 30.12
N ARG A 153 -19.46 -15.69 31.00
CA ARG A 153 -19.31 -14.24 30.78
C ARG A 153 -18.14 -13.97 29.85
N VAL A 154 -18.42 -13.38 28.69
CA VAL A 154 -17.40 -13.07 27.68
C VAL A 154 -16.92 -11.61 27.71
N ALA A 155 -17.76 -10.67 28.13
CA ALA A 155 -17.47 -9.24 28.02
C ALA A 155 -16.25 -8.81 28.86
N GLU A 156 -16.19 -9.25 30.13
CA GLU A 156 -15.13 -8.88 31.07
C GLU A 156 -13.77 -9.46 30.62
N VAL A 157 -13.74 -10.73 30.24
CA VAL A 157 -12.50 -11.40 29.81
C VAL A 157 -12.02 -10.90 28.43
N ALA A 158 -12.94 -10.60 27.51
CA ALA A 158 -12.58 -9.97 26.24
C ALA A 158 -11.99 -8.58 26.45
N ALA A 159 -12.54 -7.78 27.37
CA ALA A 159 -11.98 -6.49 27.73
C ALA A 159 -10.56 -6.62 28.30
N GLN A 160 -10.30 -7.62 29.15
CA GLN A 160 -8.96 -7.90 29.66
C GLN A 160 -7.99 -8.32 28.54
N ALA A 161 -8.42 -9.16 27.60
CA ALA A 161 -7.60 -9.55 26.45
C ALA A 161 -7.24 -8.35 25.57
N ARG A 162 -8.21 -7.47 25.27
CA ARG A 162 -7.98 -6.22 24.53
C ARG A 162 -7.03 -5.28 25.27
N ALA A 163 -7.17 -5.15 26.59
CA ALA A 163 -6.27 -4.34 27.41
C ALA A 163 -4.81 -4.86 27.41
N ARG A 164 -4.59 -6.14 27.06
CA ARG A 164 -3.26 -6.73 26.85
C ARG A 164 -2.76 -6.63 25.40
N GLY A 165 -3.44 -5.87 24.55
CA GLY A 165 -3.07 -5.67 23.15
C GLY A 165 -3.42 -6.85 22.25
N ILE A 166 -4.36 -7.73 22.66
CA ILE A 166 -4.88 -8.79 21.81
C ILE A 166 -6.08 -8.22 21.05
N GLU A 167 -5.94 -8.13 19.73
CA GLU A 167 -7.02 -7.74 18.83
C GLU A 167 -7.92 -8.95 18.57
N ILE A 168 -9.23 -8.78 18.71
CA ILE A 168 -10.22 -9.87 18.66
C ILE A 168 -11.18 -9.65 17.50
N TYR A 169 -11.18 -10.60 16.57
CA TYR A 169 -12.18 -10.74 15.50
C TYR A 169 -13.19 -11.79 15.93
N ALA A 170 -14.48 -11.45 15.92
CA ALA A 170 -15.57 -12.35 16.25
C ALA A 170 -16.33 -12.72 14.97
N VAL A 171 -16.27 -14.00 14.61
CA VAL A 171 -16.89 -14.57 13.42
C VAL A 171 -18.03 -15.48 13.87
N GLY A 172 -19.25 -15.02 13.63
CA GLY A 172 -20.47 -15.79 13.86
C GLY A 172 -20.81 -16.65 12.66
N VAL A 173 -21.11 -17.92 12.87
CA VAL A 173 -21.60 -18.83 11.82
C VAL A 173 -23.11 -19.03 11.98
N GLN A 174 -23.87 -18.82 10.91
CA GLN A 174 -25.34 -18.99 10.86
C GLN A 174 -26.12 -18.25 11.96
N ARG A 175 -26.54 -18.95 13.02
CA ARG A 175 -27.47 -18.47 14.06
C ARG A 175 -26.76 -17.81 15.26
N ALA A 176 -25.52 -17.37 15.04
CA ALA A 176 -24.69 -16.76 16.06
C ALA A 176 -25.35 -15.51 16.66
N ASP A 177 -25.17 -15.33 17.97
CA ASP A 177 -25.74 -14.20 18.70
C ASP A 177 -24.87 -12.96 18.53
N VAL A 178 -25.33 -12.01 17.71
CA VAL A 178 -24.60 -10.77 17.38
C VAL A 178 -24.24 -9.97 18.63
N GLY A 179 -25.09 -9.97 19.66
CA GLY A 179 -24.82 -9.28 20.92
C GLY A 179 -23.57 -9.83 21.62
N SER A 180 -23.46 -11.16 21.67
CA SER A 180 -22.31 -11.86 22.23
C SER A 180 -21.05 -11.63 21.39
N LEU A 181 -21.13 -11.68 20.05
CA LEU A 181 -20.00 -11.38 19.17
C LEU A 181 -19.46 -9.96 19.38
N ARG A 182 -20.37 -8.97 19.46
CA ARG A 182 -20.02 -7.56 19.73
C ARG A 182 -19.38 -7.36 21.10
N ALA A 183 -19.79 -8.12 22.12
CA ALA A 183 -19.18 -8.05 23.45
C ALA A 183 -17.72 -8.55 23.47
N MET A 184 -17.38 -9.48 22.56
CA MET A 184 -16.05 -10.07 22.45
C MET A 184 -15.10 -9.29 21.56
N ALA A 185 -15.60 -8.84 20.40
CA ALA A 185 -14.81 -8.19 19.37
C ALA A 185 -14.11 -6.89 19.84
N SER A 186 -13.05 -6.52 19.13
CA SER A 186 -12.39 -5.22 19.30
C SER A 186 -13.15 -4.11 18.57
N PRO A 187 -13.10 -2.85 19.03
CA PRO A 187 -13.61 -1.74 18.25
C PRO A 187 -12.67 -1.43 17.05
N PRO A 188 -13.20 -0.89 15.93
CA PRO A 188 -14.62 -0.64 15.67
C PRO A 188 -15.38 -1.94 15.28
N LEU A 189 -16.63 -2.08 15.72
CA LEU A 189 -17.36 -3.36 15.68
C LEU A 189 -17.79 -3.78 14.27
N ASP A 190 -18.08 -2.82 13.40
CA ASP A 190 -18.34 -3.01 11.97
C ASP A 190 -17.12 -3.57 11.23
N GLU A 191 -15.93 -3.49 11.84
CA GLU A 191 -14.71 -4.06 11.32
C GLU A 191 -14.34 -5.40 11.98
N HIS A 192 -14.78 -5.68 13.20
CA HIS A 192 -14.33 -6.87 13.93
C HIS A 192 -15.41 -7.92 14.17
N VAL A 193 -16.65 -7.66 13.76
CA VAL A 193 -17.77 -8.59 13.89
C VAL A 193 -18.26 -9.00 12.52
N PHE A 194 -18.23 -10.31 12.25
CA PHE A 194 -18.64 -10.87 10.98
C PHE A 194 -19.71 -11.92 11.20
N LEU A 195 -20.73 -11.90 10.34
CA LEU A 195 -21.77 -12.93 10.30
C LEU A 195 -21.66 -13.66 8.97
N VAL A 196 -21.27 -14.92 9.06
CA VAL A 196 -21.10 -15.80 7.93
C VAL A 196 -22.36 -16.66 7.82
N GLU A 197 -23.25 -16.24 6.92
CA GLU A 197 -24.50 -16.97 6.63
C GLU A 197 -24.29 -18.11 5.61
N SER A 198 -23.26 -18.02 4.78
CA SER A 198 -22.93 -19.03 3.75
C SER A 198 -21.42 -19.12 3.47
N PHE A 199 -21.00 -20.18 2.77
CA PHE A 199 -19.60 -20.39 2.39
C PHE A 199 -19.05 -19.31 1.43
N ASP A 200 -19.91 -18.63 0.67
CA ASP A 200 -19.46 -17.59 -0.27
C ASP A 200 -19.01 -16.32 0.46
N LEU A 201 -19.65 -16.00 1.60
CA LEU A 201 -19.29 -14.87 2.47
C LEU A 201 -17.96 -15.09 3.23
N ILE A 202 -17.47 -16.33 3.29
CA ILE A 202 -16.18 -16.68 3.91
C ILE A 202 -15.01 -16.13 3.10
N GLN A 203 -15.11 -16.17 1.76
CA GLN A 203 -14.07 -15.61 0.91
C GLN A 203 -14.01 -14.09 1.05
N GLU A 204 -15.16 -13.43 1.17
CA GLU A 204 -15.24 -11.99 1.41
C GLU A 204 -14.59 -11.61 2.75
N PHE A 205 -14.89 -12.35 3.83
CA PHE A 205 -14.17 -12.19 5.09
C PHE A 205 -12.67 -12.42 4.91
N GLY A 206 -12.27 -13.48 4.20
CA GLY A 206 -10.87 -13.79 4.00
C GLY A 206 -10.11 -12.67 3.27
N LEU A 207 -10.74 -12.06 2.26
CA LEU A 207 -10.18 -10.92 1.54
C LEU A 207 -10.14 -9.66 2.39
N GLN A 208 -11.19 -9.37 3.17
CA GLN A 208 -11.23 -8.20 4.07
C GLN A 208 -10.24 -8.36 5.23
N PHE A 209 -10.20 -9.52 5.86
CA PHE A 209 -9.26 -9.87 6.92
C PHE A 209 -7.83 -9.85 6.41
N GLN A 210 -7.54 -10.45 5.25
CA GLN A 210 -6.22 -10.36 4.63
C GLN A 210 -5.86 -8.92 4.31
N SER A 211 -6.72 -8.18 3.61
CA SER A 211 -6.52 -6.76 3.31
C SER A 211 -6.18 -5.97 4.57
N ARG A 212 -6.83 -6.23 5.71
CA ARG A 212 -6.52 -5.54 6.96
C ARG A 212 -5.25 -6.01 7.66
N LEU A 213 -4.93 -7.29 7.58
CA LEU A 213 -3.61 -7.78 7.99
C LEU A 213 -2.50 -7.19 7.10
N CYS A 214 -2.78 -6.92 5.83
CA CYS A 214 -1.90 -6.17 4.93
C CYS A 214 -1.81 -4.67 5.29
N VAL A 215 -2.87 -4.11 5.91
CA VAL A 215 -2.97 -2.71 6.37
C VAL A 215 -2.32 -2.50 7.74
N ARG A 216 -1.59 -3.48 8.30
CA ARG A 216 -0.74 -3.27 9.50
C ARG A 216 0.54 -2.48 9.26
N ASP A 217 0.58 -1.76 8.17
CA ASP A 217 1.22 -0.47 8.19
C ASP A 217 0.26 0.50 8.92
N LEU A 218 0.43 0.67 10.24
CA LEU A 218 -0.30 1.64 11.09
C LEU A 218 -0.44 3.02 10.41
N CYS A 219 0.57 3.40 9.63
CA CYS A 219 0.62 4.61 8.82
C CYS A 219 -0.41 4.68 7.69
N ASN A 220 -1.01 3.56 7.30
CA ASN A 220 -2.07 3.48 6.27
C ASN A 220 -3.49 3.39 6.87
N GLY A 221 -3.61 3.17 8.19
CA GLY A 221 -4.90 2.97 8.87
C GLY A 221 -5.42 4.19 9.64
N VAL A 222 -4.52 5.00 10.22
CA VAL A 222 -4.87 6.18 11.04
C VAL A 222 -3.89 7.31 10.73
N ASP A 223 -4.41 8.53 10.53
CA ASP A 223 -3.54 9.71 10.42
C ASP A 223 -2.91 10.00 11.78
N HIS A 224 -1.61 9.72 11.87
CA HIS A 224 -0.81 9.91 13.08
C HIS A 224 -0.23 11.34 13.22
N GLY A 225 -0.44 12.18 12.21
CA GLY A 225 0.07 13.55 12.17
C GLY A 225 1.58 13.63 11.98
N CYS A 226 2.20 12.65 11.30
CA CYS A 226 3.59 12.74 10.89
C CYS A 226 3.73 13.73 9.73
N GLU A 227 4.67 14.68 9.85
CA GLU A 227 4.86 15.69 8.80
C GLU A 227 5.39 15.10 7.48
N PHE A 228 6.28 14.10 7.56
CA PHE A 228 6.94 13.54 6.39
C PHE A 228 6.59 12.08 6.14
N GLN A 229 7.23 11.15 6.86
CA GLN A 229 6.99 9.73 6.67
C GLN A 229 6.62 9.10 8.00
N CYS A 230 5.44 8.52 8.07
CA CYS A 230 5.13 7.58 9.13
C CYS A 230 5.74 6.23 8.75
N VAL A 231 6.46 5.60 9.68
CA VAL A 231 6.93 4.22 9.53
C VAL A 231 6.38 3.37 10.66
N SER A 232 5.74 2.27 10.28
CA SER A 232 5.19 1.30 11.23
C SER A 232 6.31 0.43 11.80
N GLU A 233 6.47 0.48 13.12
CA GLU A 233 7.37 -0.35 13.91
C GLU A 233 6.56 -1.32 14.78
N GLY A 234 6.22 -2.49 14.22
CA GLY A 234 5.44 -3.52 14.92
C GLY A 234 4.03 -3.05 15.27
N LEU A 235 3.75 -2.83 16.56
CA LEU A 235 2.50 -2.27 17.11
C LEU A 235 2.55 -0.75 17.36
N SER A 236 3.64 -0.08 17.01
CA SER A 236 3.83 1.37 17.16
C SER A 236 4.18 2.02 15.83
N TYR A 237 4.10 3.34 15.76
CA TYR A 237 4.60 4.11 14.63
C TYR A 237 5.67 5.08 15.12
N ARG A 238 6.58 5.47 14.21
CA ARG A 238 7.43 6.63 14.39
C ARG A 238 7.38 7.51 13.16
N CYS A 239 7.45 8.81 13.37
CA CYS A 239 7.62 9.74 12.27
C CYS A 239 9.11 9.82 11.95
N LEU A 240 9.47 9.57 10.69
CA LEU A 240 10.79 9.80 10.16
C LEU A 240 10.79 11.10 9.39
N CYS A 241 11.91 11.81 9.56
CA CYS A 241 12.27 12.94 8.74
C CYS A 241 13.20 12.47 7.63
N PRO A 242 13.21 13.15 6.48
CA PRO A 242 14.15 12.84 5.40
C PRO A 242 15.60 13.01 5.87
N GLU A 243 16.55 12.41 5.17
CA GLU A 243 17.98 12.54 5.50
C GLU A 243 18.37 14.03 5.58
N GLY A 244 19.17 14.39 6.59
CA GLY A 244 19.53 15.78 6.89
C GLY A 244 18.53 16.58 7.74
N ARG A 245 17.40 15.99 8.15
CA ARG A 245 16.40 16.63 9.03
C ARG A 245 16.22 15.89 10.36
N GLN A 246 15.92 16.64 11.42
CA GLN A 246 15.69 16.12 12.77
C GLN A 246 14.23 16.18 13.17
N LEU A 247 13.75 15.10 13.79
CA LEU A 247 12.42 15.04 14.38
C LEU A 247 12.35 16.00 15.57
N GLN A 248 11.38 16.91 15.56
CA GLN A 248 11.18 17.87 16.63
C GLN A 248 10.76 17.18 17.93
N ALA A 249 10.80 17.94 19.03
CA ALA A 249 10.45 17.45 20.37
C ALA A 249 9.00 16.96 20.51
N ASP A 250 8.11 17.30 19.57
CA ASP A 250 6.75 16.80 19.51
C ASP A 250 6.66 15.35 18.97
N GLY A 251 7.76 14.81 18.44
CA GLY A 251 7.84 13.46 17.88
C GLY A 251 7.07 13.28 16.57
N LYS A 252 6.67 14.37 15.92
CA LYS A 252 5.73 14.36 14.77
C LYS A 252 6.16 15.27 13.63
N SER A 253 6.59 16.47 13.98
CA SER A 253 7.04 17.47 13.03
C SER A 253 8.52 17.27 12.76
N CYS A 254 8.93 17.44 11.52
CA CYS A 254 10.33 17.58 11.18
C CYS A 254 10.73 19.02 11.43
N ASP A 255 11.97 19.27 11.78
CA ASP A 255 12.50 20.61 11.63
C ASP A 255 12.19 21.10 10.20
N ARG A 256 11.49 22.23 10.12
CA ARG A 256 11.12 22.79 8.81
C ARG A 256 12.42 23.05 8.06
N CYS A 257 12.39 22.73 6.77
CA CYS A 257 13.45 23.11 5.84
C CYS A 257 13.74 24.61 6.04
N ARG A 258 14.82 24.95 6.73
CA ARG A 258 15.17 26.35 6.99
C ARG A 258 16.06 26.93 5.91
N GLU A 259 16.38 26.17 4.88
CA GLU A 259 17.25 26.59 3.78
C GLU A 259 16.63 26.15 2.45
N GLY A 260 15.92 27.08 1.80
CA GLY A 260 15.21 26.87 0.54
C GLY A 260 14.34 28.06 0.14
N HIS A 261 14.96 29.19 -0.20
CA HIS A 261 14.29 30.36 -0.76
C HIS A 261 13.77 30.05 -2.16
N VAL A 262 12.47 29.79 -2.38
CA VAL A 262 11.93 29.52 -3.75
C VAL A 262 10.87 30.50 -4.19
N ASP A 263 10.96 30.96 -5.44
CA ASP A 263 9.88 31.68 -6.11
C ASP A 263 9.07 30.67 -6.95
N LEU A 264 7.84 30.37 -6.52
CA LEU A 264 6.94 29.41 -7.16
C LEU A 264 5.81 30.14 -7.88
N VAL A 265 5.69 29.94 -9.19
CA VAL A 265 4.56 30.43 -9.99
C VAL A 265 3.71 29.26 -10.46
N LEU A 266 2.43 29.30 -10.09
CA LEU A 266 1.41 28.32 -10.47
C LEU A 266 0.67 28.81 -11.71
N LEU A 267 0.67 28.05 -12.79
CA LEU A 267 -0.08 28.33 -14.01
C LEU A 267 -1.30 27.39 -14.05
N VAL A 268 -2.49 27.94 -13.91
CA VAL A 268 -3.72 27.18 -13.83
C VAL A 268 -4.57 27.38 -15.08
N ASP A 269 -4.83 26.29 -15.79
CA ASP A 269 -5.74 26.27 -16.93
C ASP A 269 -7.21 26.44 -16.48
N GLY A 270 -7.76 27.60 -16.80
CA GLY A 270 -9.16 27.99 -16.60
C GLY A 270 -10.00 27.85 -17.87
N SER A 271 -9.53 27.12 -18.88
CA SER A 271 -10.23 26.94 -20.15
C SER A 271 -11.48 26.07 -20.03
N LYS A 272 -12.35 26.15 -21.05
CA LYS A 272 -13.62 25.40 -21.13
C LYS A 272 -13.42 23.88 -21.10
N SER A 273 -12.29 23.37 -21.59
CA SER A 273 -12.02 21.92 -21.69
C SER A 273 -11.78 21.28 -20.32
N VAL A 274 -11.20 22.03 -19.39
CA VAL A 274 -11.00 21.63 -17.98
C VAL A 274 -12.34 21.37 -17.28
N ARG A 275 -13.37 22.18 -17.54
CA ARG A 275 -14.70 22.17 -16.86
C ARG A 275 -14.65 22.67 -15.40
N PRO A 276 -15.75 23.26 -14.88
CA PRO A 276 -15.80 23.79 -13.52
C PRO A 276 -15.49 22.76 -12.42
N GLN A 277 -15.93 21.51 -12.59
CA GLN A 277 -15.71 20.47 -11.57
C GLN A 277 -14.22 20.14 -11.40
N ASN A 278 -13.48 20.03 -12.51
CA ASN A 278 -12.04 19.76 -12.43
C ASN A 278 -11.27 21.01 -12.01
N PHE A 279 -11.75 22.21 -12.35
CA PHE A 279 -11.14 23.46 -11.89
C PHE A 279 -11.16 23.56 -10.34
N GLU A 280 -12.26 23.16 -9.71
CA GLU A 280 -12.32 23.06 -8.25
C GLU A 280 -11.37 22.00 -7.67
N LEU A 281 -11.12 20.90 -8.40
CA LEU A 281 -10.08 19.94 -8.01
C LEU A 281 -8.68 20.57 -8.09
N VAL A 282 -8.39 21.35 -9.13
CA VAL A 282 -7.11 22.06 -9.26
C VAL A 282 -6.91 23.06 -8.11
N LYS A 283 -7.94 23.81 -7.73
CA LYS A 283 -7.88 24.74 -6.58
C LYS A 283 -7.57 24.02 -5.27
N ARG A 284 -8.21 22.87 -5.03
CA ARG A 284 -7.89 22.01 -3.85
C ARG A 284 -6.47 21.50 -3.90
N PHE A 285 -6.01 21.09 -5.08
CA PHE A 285 -4.66 20.58 -5.26
C PHE A 285 -3.59 21.65 -5.03
N VAL A 286 -3.80 22.87 -5.54
CA VAL A 286 -2.95 24.02 -5.23
C VAL A 286 -2.90 24.28 -3.73
N ASN A 287 -4.02 24.20 -3.01
CA ASN A 287 -4.01 24.37 -1.57
C ASN A 287 -3.21 23.29 -0.83
N GLN A 288 -3.28 22.04 -1.28
CA GLN A 288 -2.47 20.94 -0.74
C GLN A 288 -0.97 21.18 -0.97
N ILE A 289 -0.57 21.70 -2.14
CA ILE A 289 0.82 22.11 -2.37
C ILE A 289 1.23 23.17 -1.35
N VAL A 290 0.40 24.20 -1.16
CA VAL A 290 0.68 25.32 -0.27
C VAL A 290 0.79 24.88 1.20
N ASP A 291 0.07 23.83 1.62
CA ASP A 291 0.19 23.25 2.96
C ASP A 291 1.60 22.72 3.28
N PHE A 292 2.38 22.39 2.25
CA PHE A 292 3.73 21.85 2.38
C PHE A 292 4.84 22.89 2.17
N LEU A 293 4.50 24.13 1.82
CA LEU A 293 5.47 25.19 1.58
C LEU A 293 5.63 26.04 2.85
N ASP A 294 6.86 26.43 3.17
CA ASP A 294 7.12 27.45 4.19
C ASP A 294 6.90 28.84 3.57
N VAL A 295 5.63 29.17 3.32
CA VAL A 295 5.23 30.46 2.73
C VAL A 295 5.48 31.56 3.74
N SER A 296 6.47 32.41 3.42
CA SER A 296 6.83 33.60 4.18
C SER A 296 7.57 34.60 3.28
N PRO A 297 7.66 35.89 3.66
CA PRO A 297 8.41 36.89 2.90
C PRO A 297 9.89 36.52 2.69
N GLU A 298 10.46 35.84 3.70
CA GLU A 298 11.82 35.31 3.72
C GLU A 298 11.92 33.89 3.13
N GLY A 299 10.86 33.09 3.14
CA GLY A 299 10.84 31.69 2.68
C GLY A 299 10.40 31.53 1.22
N THR A 300 9.36 30.72 1.00
CA THR A 300 8.76 30.51 -0.32
C THR A 300 7.79 31.64 -0.66
N ARG A 301 7.95 32.24 -1.84
CA ARG A 301 6.99 33.19 -2.41
C ARG A 301 6.16 32.48 -3.47
N VAL A 302 4.83 32.62 -3.37
CA VAL A 302 3.89 31.95 -4.28
C VAL A 302 3.15 33.00 -5.12
N GLY A 303 3.12 32.80 -6.43
CA GLY A 303 2.32 33.55 -7.38
C GLY A 303 1.38 32.62 -8.14
N LEU A 304 0.23 33.13 -8.57
CA LEU A 304 -0.74 32.35 -9.33
C LEU A 304 -1.21 33.11 -10.56
N VAL A 305 -1.12 32.43 -11.70
CA VAL A 305 -1.56 32.88 -13.01
C VAL A 305 -2.62 31.92 -13.51
N GLN A 306 -3.79 32.44 -13.86
CA GLN A 306 -4.81 31.68 -14.56
C GLN A 306 -4.75 31.99 -16.06
N PHE A 307 -4.93 30.98 -16.91
CA PHE A 307 -4.97 31.19 -18.36
C PHE A 307 -6.14 30.48 -19.02
N SER A 308 -6.59 31.07 -20.13
CA SER A 308 -7.53 30.46 -21.09
C SER A 308 -7.23 31.02 -22.49
N SER A 309 -8.17 31.72 -23.14
CA SER A 309 -7.88 32.54 -24.33
C SER A 309 -7.09 33.82 -24.02
N ARG A 310 -6.94 34.15 -22.73
CA ARG A 310 -6.15 35.27 -22.21
C ARG A 310 -5.45 34.81 -20.93
N VAL A 311 -4.43 35.54 -20.50
CA VAL A 311 -3.70 35.27 -19.26
C VAL A 311 -4.06 36.32 -18.21
N ARG A 312 -4.29 35.90 -16.96
CA ARG A 312 -4.59 36.77 -15.82
C ARG A 312 -3.71 36.37 -14.64
N THR A 313 -2.89 37.31 -14.15
CA THR A 313 -2.24 37.17 -12.84
C THR A 313 -3.30 37.34 -11.76
N GLU A 314 -3.65 36.27 -11.05
CA GLU A 314 -4.58 36.34 -9.92
C GLU A 314 -3.90 37.01 -8.72
N PHE A 315 -2.62 36.65 -8.48
CA PHE A 315 -1.76 37.37 -7.57
C PHE A 315 -0.27 37.18 -7.90
N PRO A 316 0.55 38.24 -7.77
CA PRO A 316 1.99 38.17 -7.97
C PRO A 316 2.70 37.50 -6.79
N LEU A 317 4.00 37.19 -6.97
CA LEU A 317 4.86 36.67 -5.91
C LEU A 317 4.95 37.68 -4.76
N GLY A 318 4.97 37.17 -3.52
CA GLY A 318 5.14 38.00 -2.33
C GLY A 318 3.93 38.88 -1.96
N ARG A 319 2.79 38.78 -2.67
CA ARG A 319 1.55 39.46 -2.26
C ARG A 319 1.04 38.97 -0.91
N TYR A 320 1.13 37.66 -0.68
CA TYR A 320 0.66 37.00 0.54
C TYR A 320 1.86 36.43 1.28
N GLY A 321 1.91 36.68 2.59
CA GLY A 321 3.05 36.35 3.45
C GLY A 321 2.84 35.06 4.24
N THR A 322 1.68 34.41 4.13
CA THR A 322 1.38 33.17 4.86
C THR A 322 0.64 32.17 3.98
N ALA A 323 0.80 30.88 4.29
CA ALA A 323 0.09 29.80 3.60
C ALA A 323 -1.44 29.96 3.71
N ALA A 324 -1.95 30.45 4.84
CA ALA A 324 -3.38 30.68 5.04
C ALA A 324 -3.95 31.72 4.06
N GLU A 325 -3.25 32.83 3.85
CA GLU A 325 -3.65 33.88 2.91
C GLU A 325 -3.63 33.40 1.46
N VAL A 326 -2.57 32.69 1.06
CA VAL A 326 -2.47 32.10 -0.29
C VAL A 326 -3.64 31.16 -0.54
N LYS A 327 -3.95 30.26 0.40
CA LYS A 327 -5.07 29.31 0.25
C LYS A 327 -6.42 29.99 0.09
N GLN A 328 -6.67 31.05 0.84
CA GLN A 328 -7.91 31.83 0.69
C GLN A 328 -7.98 32.52 -0.67
N ALA A 329 -6.86 33.09 -1.13
CA ALA A 329 -6.79 33.71 -2.45
C ALA A 329 -7.02 32.70 -3.59
N VAL A 330 -6.45 31.50 -3.48
CA VAL A 330 -6.67 30.39 -4.43
C VAL A 330 -8.14 29.99 -4.49
N LEU A 331 -8.81 29.83 -3.34
CA LEU A 331 -10.23 29.49 -3.28
C LEU A 331 -11.14 30.56 -3.89
N ALA A 332 -10.73 31.82 -3.85
CA ALA A 332 -11.45 32.95 -4.43
C ALA A 332 -11.27 33.08 -5.95
N VAL A 333 -10.37 32.33 -6.59
CA VAL A 333 -10.16 32.40 -8.04
C VAL A 333 -11.41 31.96 -8.79
N GLU A 334 -11.87 32.84 -9.68
CA GLU A 334 -13.02 32.61 -10.56
C GLU A 334 -12.59 31.97 -11.88
N TYR A 335 -13.34 30.97 -12.33
CA TYR A 335 -13.13 30.24 -13.58
C TYR A 335 -13.36 31.13 -14.82
N MET A 336 -12.42 31.10 -15.78
CA MET A 336 -12.41 32.02 -16.93
C MET A 336 -13.21 31.54 -18.15
N GLU A 337 -13.29 30.23 -18.37
CA GLU A 337 -13.80 29.60 -19.60
C GLU A 337 -12.99 29.98 -20.86
N ARG A 338 -13.46 29.57 -22.05
CA ARG A 338 -12.89 29.79 -23.39
C ARG A 338 -11.74 28.84 -23.77
N GLY A 339 -10.86 29.26 -24.68
CA GLY A 339 -9.81 28.42 -25.25
C GLY A 339 -8.63 28.20 -24.30
N THR A 340 -7.60 27.52 -24.79
CA THR A 340 -6.44 27.08 -24.01
C THR A 340 -5.18 27.59 -24.68
N MET A 341 -4.61 28.71 -24.21
CA MET A 341 -3.40 29.32 -24.75
C MET A 341 -2.23 29.11 -23.78
N THR A 342 -1.74 27.87 -23.69
CA THR A 342 -0.67 27.48 -22.77
C THR A 342 0.65 28.14 -23.15
N GLY A 343 0.95 28.30 -24.44
CA GLY A 343 2.16 28.99 -24.91
C GLY A 343 2.21 30.44 -24.45
N LEU A 344 1.09 31.16 -24.56
CA LEU A 344 0.92 32.52 -24.06
C LEU A 344 1.09 32.59 -22.53
N ALA A 345 0.60 31.59 -21.80
CA ALA A 345 0.75 31.52 -20.35
C ALA A 345 2.22 31.34 -19.93
N LEU A 346 2.95 30.45 -20.61
CA LEU A 346 4.39 30.25 -20.41
C LEU A 346 5.18 31.52 -20.71
N ARG A 347 4.85 32.21 -21.81
CA ARG A 347 5.41 33.51 -22.14
C ARG A 347 5.21 34.52 -21.00
N HIS A 348 3.98 34.66 -20.53
CA HIS A 348 3.63 35.58 -19.45
C HIS A 348 4.40 35.27 -18.17
N MET A 349 4.57 33.98 -17.84
CA MET A 349 5.36 33.56 -16.68
C MET A 349 6.82 34.00 -16.80
N VAL A 350 7.47 33.72 -17.94
CA VAL A 350 8.88 34.03 -18.18
C VAL A 350 9.12 35.54 -18.23
N GLU A 351 8.33 36.28 -19.00
CA GLU A 351 8.53 37.72 -19.23
C GLU A 351 8.05 38.59 -18.07
N HIS A 352 7.00 38.18 -17.33
CA HIS A 352 6.34 39.02 -16.34
C HIS A 352 6.33 38.42 -14.94
N SER A 353 5.82 37.19 -14.75
CA SER A 353 5.59 36.66 -13.39
C SER A 353 6.88 36.49 -12.57
N PHE A 354 8.01 36.19 -13.23
CA PHE A 354 9.33 36.11 -12.58
C PHE A 354 10.14 37.41 -12.64
N SER A 355 9.50 38.55 -12.91
CA SER A 355 10.12 39.87 -12.80
C SER A 355 10.13 40.37 -11.36
N GLU A 356 11.12 41.21 -11.02
CA GLU A 356 11.18 41.85 -9.70
C GLU A 356 9.96 42.73 -9.43
N ALA A 357 9.37 43.33 -10.48
CA ALA A 357 8.13 44.09 -10.39
C ALA A 357 6.91 43.24 -10.00
N GLN A 358 6.98 41.92 -10.21
CA GLN A 358 5.97 40.95 -9.76
C GLN A 358 6.41 40.19 -8.50
N GLY A 359 7.41 40.69 -7.78
CA GLY A 359 7.83 40.19 -6.46
C GLY A 359 8.82 39.02 -6.49
N ALA A 360 9.31 38.64 -7.68
CA ALA A 360 10.42 37.71 -7.79
C ALA A 360 11.68 38.31 -7.18
N ARG A 361 12.51 37.47 -6.57
CA ARG A 361 13.79 37.90 -6.00
C ARG A 361 14.81 38.17 -7.13
N PRO A 362 15.73 39.13 -6.90
CA PRO A 362 16.79 39.43 -7.86
C PRO A 362 17.60 38.18 -8.22
N ARG A 363 17.96 38.03 -9.49
CA ARG A 363 18.75 36.89 -9.99
C ARG A 363 20.06 36.71 -9.21
N ALA A 364 20.66 37.80 -8.72
CA ALA A 364 21.90 37.77 -7.93
C ALA A 364 21.81 36.98 -6.62
N LEU A 365 20.59 36.77 -6.09
CA LEU A 365 20.37 35.96 -4.89
C LEU A 365 20.32 34.45 -5.17
N ASN A 366 20.40 34.03 -6.44
CA ASN A 366 20.36 32.63 -6.88
C ASN A 366 19.21 31.81 -6.28
N VAL A 367 18.06 32.47 -6.08
CA VAL A 367 16.82 31.86 -5.59
C VAL A 367 16.25 30.97 -6.71
N PRO A 368 16.03 29.66 -6.46
CA PRO A 368 15.38 28.79 -7.43
C PRO A 368 14.00 29.32 -7.85
N ARG A 369 13.72 29.21 -9.15
CA ARG A 369 12.45 29.59 -9.76
C ARG A 369 11.76 28.33 -10.25
N VAL A 370 10.50 28.14 -9.85
CA VAL A 370 9.73 26.94 -10.18
C VAL A 370 8.42 27.34 -10.86
N GLY A 371 8.18 26.81 -12.05
CA GLY A 371 6.92 26.93 -12.77
C GLY A 371 6.14 25.63 -12.69
N LEU A 372 4.92 25.65 -12.16
CA LEU A 372 4.06 24.47 -12.06
C LEU A 372 2.77 24.70 -12.85
N VAL A 373 2.60 23.94 -13.93
CA VAL A 373 1.50 24.10 -14.90
C VAL A 373 0.43 23.04 -14.70
N PHE A 374 -0.82 23.45 -14.57
CA PHE A 374 -2.01 22.60 -14.59
C PHE A 374 -2.72 22.78 -15.90
N THR A 375 -2.91 21.72 -16.68
CA THR A 375 -3.65 21.79 -17.95
C THR A 375 -4.26 20.45 -18.31
N ASP A 376 -5.34 20.46 -19.11
CA ASP A 376 -5.85 19.26 -19.78
C ASP A 376 -5.21 19.02 -21.16
N GLY A 377 -4.04 19.64 -21.39
CA GLY A 377 -2.99 19.20 -22.30
C GLY A 377 -3.29 19.34 -23.79
N ARG A 378 -4.24 20.17 -24.21
CA ARG A 378 -4.38 20.57 -25.63
C ARG A 378 -4.34 22.07 -25.79
N SER A 379 -3.15 22.61 -26.06
CA SER A 379 -2.99 24.02 -26.37
C SER A 379 -3.51 24.36 -27.78
N GLN A 380 -3.94 25.61 -27.96
CA GLN A 380 -4.37 26.19 -29.24
C GLN A 380 -3.29 27.06 -29.88
N ASP A 381 -2.17 27.23 -29.19
CA ASP A 381 -0.97 27.94 -29.61
C ASP A 381 0.27 27.06 -29.41
N ASP A 382 1.40 27.51 -29.97
CA ASP A 382 2.67 26.81 -29.88
C ASP A 382 3.28 26.93 -28.47
N ILE A 383 3.54 25.79 -27.83
CA ILE A 383 4.15 25.69 -26.51
C ILE A 383 5.68 25.57 -26.57
N SER A 384 6.25 25.08 -27.68
CA SER A 384 7.64 24.65 -27.78
C SER A 384 8.61 25.76 -27.44
N VAL A 385 8.40 26.94 -28.03
CA VAL A 385 9.28 28.11 -27.90
C VAL A 385 9.39 28.56 -26.45
N TRP A 386 8.26 28.70 -25.77
CA TRP A 386 8.23 29.26 -24.41
C TRP A 386 8.53 28.22 -23.33
N ALA A 387 8.23 26.95 -23.56
CA ALA A 387 8.67 25.86 -22.70
C ALA A 387 10.21 25.73 -22.73
N ALA A 388 10.81 25.75 -23.91
CA ALA A 388 12.27 25.75 -24.06
C ALA A 388 12.89 26.99 -23.39
N ARG A 389 12.34 28.18 -23.65
CA ARG A 389 12.84 29.42 -23.06
C ARG A 389 12.76 29.42 -21.54
N ALA A 390 11.68 28.91 -20.94
CA ALA A 390 11.56 28.81 -19.49
C ALA A 390 12.69 27.96 -18.88
N LYS A 391 12.97 26.80 -19.51
CA LYS A 391 14.04 25.89 -19.09
C LYS A 391 15.43 26.51 -19.25
N GLU A 392 15.69 27.20 -20.36
CA GLU A 392 16.94 27.93 -20.61
C GLU A 392 17.19 29.06 -19.59
N GLU A 393 16.12 29.71 -19.13
CA GLU A 393 16.16 30.74 -18.09
C GLU A 393 16.34 30.16 -16.67
N GLY A 394 16.57 28.85 -16.55
CA GLY A 394 16.80 28.17 -15.28
C GLY A 394 15.55 28.04 -14.41
N ILE A 395 14.36 28.05 -15.02
CA ILE A 395 13.10 27.78 -14.34
C ILE A 395 12.89 26.26 -14.35
N ALA A 396 12.76 25.65 -13.17
CA ALA A 396 12.37 24.25 -13.05
C ALA A 396 10.89 24.11 -13.39
N MET A 397 10.57 23.38 -14.46
CA MET A 397 9.22 23.26 -14.99
C MET A 397 8.58 21.93 -14.60
N TYR A 398 7.39 22.01 -14.03
CA TYR A 398 6.54 20.87 -13.69
C TYR A 398 5.22 20.99 -14.43
N ALA A 399 4.68 19.85 -14.89
CA ALA A 399 3.43 19.80 -15.63
C ALA A 399 2.49 18.75 -15.06
N VAL A 400 1.26 19.15 -14.77
CA VAL A 400 0.20 18.31 -14.22
C VAL A 400 -0.97 18.26 -15.20
N GLY A 401 -1.18 17.07 -15.74
CA GLY A 401 -2.28 16.75 -16.64
C GLY A 401 -3.59 16.55 -15.88
N VAL A 402 -4.64 17.27 -16.25
CA VAL A 402 -5.98 17.12 -15.67
C VAL A 402 -6.93 16.49 -16.70
N GLY A 403 -7.66 15.44 -16.34
CA GLY A 403 -8.63 14.83 -17.25
C GLY A 403 -7.98 14.17 -18.49
N LYS A 404 -8.28 14.67 -19.70
CA LYS A 404 -7.82 14.09 -20.98
C LYS A 404 -6.51 14.73 -21.48
N ALA A 405 -5.56 14.96 -20.58
CA ALA A 405 -4.30 15.60 -20.91
C ALA A 405 -3.44 14.83 -21.91
N VAL A 406 -2.84 15.55 -22.86
CA VAL A 406 -1.92 14.98 -23.86
C VAL A 406 -0.52 14.93 -23.25
N GLU A 407 0.00 13.71 -23.12
CA GLU A 407 1.30 13.46 -22.50
C GLU A 407 2.46 14.18 -23.18
N ALA A 408 2.44 14.23 -24.51
CA ALA A 408 3.49 14.89 -25.28
C ALA A 408 3.62 16.37 -24.91
N GLU A 409 2.50 17.10 -24.77
CA GLU A 409 2.52 18.52 -24.40
C GLU A 409 3.01 18.72 -22.95
N LEU A 410 2.61 17.85 -22.02
CA LEU A 410 3.08 17.94 -20.63
C LEU A 410 4.60 17.68 -20.53
N ARG A 411 5.10 16.66 -21.23
CA ARG A 411 6.53 16.34 -21.29
C ARG A 411 7.34 17.46 -21.92
N GLU A 412 6.76 18.15 -22.90
CA GLU A 412 7.40 19.29 -23.55
C GLU A 412 7.52 20.51 -22.63
N ILE A 413 6.49 20.78 -21.83
CA ILE A 413 6.49 21.83 -20.80
C ILE A 413 7.49 21.52 -19.69
N ALA A 414 7.49 20.29 -19.21
CA ALA A 414 8.28 19.86 -18.07
C ALA A 414 9.80 19.88 -18.31
N SER A 415 10.55 19.99 -17.23
CA SER A 415 12.00 19.79 -17.20
C SER A 415 12.35 18.30 -17.25
N GLU A 416 13.56 17.98 -17.69
CA GLU A 416 14.07 16.61 -17.66
C GLU A 416 14.61 16.25 -16.25
N PRO A 417 14.50 14.97 -15.82
CA PRO A 417 13.81 13.86 -16.50
C PRO A 417 12.28 13.99 -16.35
N ALA A 418 11.54 13.70 -17.44
CA ALA A 418 10.09 13.85 -17.48
C ALA A 418 9.35 13.04 -16.40
N GLU A 419 9.88 11.87 -15.99
CA GLU A 419 9.28 11.00 -14.97
C GLU A 419 9.21 11.67 -13.59
N LEU A 420 10.05 12.69 -13.34
CA LEU A 420 10.05 13.44 -12.09
C LEU A 420 9.20 14.71 -12.13
N HIS A 421 8.91 15.22 -13.34
CA HIS A 421 8.34 16.54 -13.56
C HIS A 421 6.94 16.52 -14.20
N VAL A 422 6.47 15.36 -14.65
CA VAL A 422 5.13 15.17 -15.22
C VAL A 422 4.26 14.31 -14.31
N SER A 423 3.01 14.73 -14.07
CA SER A 423 2.02 13.95 -13.31
C SER A 423 0.62 14.07 -13.90
N TYR A 424 -0.27 13.13 -13.55
CA TYR A 424 -1.67 13.08 -14.01
C TYR A 424 -2.63 13.07 -12.82
N ALA A 425 -3.66 13.93 -12.87
CA ALA A 425 -4.53 14.23 -11.74
C ALA A 425 -5.70 13.26 -11.43
N PRO A 426 -6.00 12.13 -12.11
CA PRO A 426 -7.03 11.24 -11.60
C PRO A 426 -6.50 10.22 -10.57
N ASP A 427 -5.20 10.12 -10.33
CA ASP A 427 -4.61 9.20 -9.37
C ASP A 427 -3.92 9.96 -8.22
N PHE A 428 -4.60 10.04 -7.08
CA PHE A 428 -4.09 10.68 -5.88
C PHE A 428 -2.82 9.99 -5.33
N GLY A 429 -2.56 8.72 -5.67
CA GLY A 429 -1.36 7.98 -5.25
C GLY A 429 -0.09 8.48 -5.95
N THR A 430 -0.14 8.66 -7.28
CA THR A 430 0.99 9.17 -8.08
C THR A 430 1.28 10.65 -7.85
N MET A 431 0.32 11.41 -7.32
CA MET A 431 0.50 12.82 -6.99
C MET A 431 1.44 13.06 -5.80
N THR A 432 1.51 12.11 -4.87
CA THR A 432 2.46 12.14 -3.75
C THR A 432 3.91 12.19 -4.26
N HIS A 433 4.21 11.52 -5.36
CA HIS A 433 5.53 11.55 -5.98
C HIS A 433 5.88 12.92 -6.59
N LEU A 434 4.94 13.61 -7.25
CA LEU A 434 5.19 14.98 -7.74
C LEU A 434 5.46 15.93 -6.57
N LEU A 435 4.69 15.83 -5.49
CA LEU A 435 4.91 16.64 -4.28
C LEU A 435 6.27 16.32 -3.64
N GLN A 436 6.68 15.05 -3.61
CA GLN A 436 8.01 14.65 -3.12
C GLN A 436 9.15 15.17 -4.01
N ASN A 437 8.98 15.14 -5.33
CA ASN A 437 9.99 15.64 -6.28
C ASN A 437 10.07 17.17 -6.25
N LEU A 438 8.93 17.85 -6.20
CA LEU A 438 8.85 19.30 -6.01
C LEU A 438 9.54 19.69 -4.69
N ARG A 439 9.33 18.91 -3.61
CA ARG A 439 10.06 19.09 -2.34
C ARG A 439 11.58 18.88 -2.49
N GLY A 440 12.01 17.84 -3.20
CA GLY A 440 13.44 17.57 -3.44
C GLY A 440 14.15 18.68 -4.22
N SER A 441 13.46 19.33 -5.16
CA SER A 441 14.01 20.47 -5.91
C SER A 441 13.98 21.80 -5.16
N ILE A 442 13.03 21.97 -4.22
CA ILE A 442 12.91 23.18 -3.39
C ILE A 442 13.90 23.16 -2.22
N CYS A 443 14.26 21.97 -1.74
CA CYS A 443 15.21 21.73 -0.65
C CYS A 443 16.33 20.79 -1.14
N PRO A 444 17.29 21.26 -1.96
CA PRO A 444 18.47 20.47 -2.27
C PRO A 444 19.23 20.21 -0.98
N GLU A 445 19.54 18.95 -0.69
CA GLU A 445 20.39 18.58 0.44
C GLU A 445 21.70 19.38 0.36
N GLU A 446 22.02 20.16 1.41
CA GLU A 446 23.37 20.71 1.55
C GLU A 446 24.35 19.53 1.68
N GLY A 447 25.02 19.17 0.58
CA GLY A 447 25.92 18.02 0.65
C GLY A 447 26.54 17.47 -0.62
N ILE A 448 26.26 17.98 -1.83
CA ILE A 448 26.95 17.49 -3.04
C ILE A 448 27.58 18.66 -3.78
N SER A 449 28.77 19.03 -3.31
CA SER A 449 29.77 19.71 -4.10
C SER A 449 29.96 18.99 -5.43
N ALA A 450 30.03 19.81 -6.50
CA ALA A 450 30.48 19.47 -7.83
C ALA A 450 31.48 18.29 -7.87
N GLY A 451 31.13 17.25 -8.62
CA GLY A 451 32.04 16.16 -8.96
C GLY A 451 31.71 14.83 -8.28
N THR A 452 30.57 14.23 -8.62
CA THR A 452 30.47 12.76 -8.60
C THR A 452 29.58 12.33 -9.75
N GLU A 453 30.11 11.42 -10.54
CA GLU A 453 29.49 10.88 -11.74
C GLU A 453 28.07 10.41 -11.44
N LEU A 454 27.17 10.74 -12.37
CA LEU A 454 25.80 10.26 -12.43
C LEU A 454 25.82 8.73 -12.33
N ARG A 455 25.59 8.17 -11.13
CA ARG A 455 25.44 6.72 -10.98
C ARG A 455 24.18 6.32 -11.74
N SER A 456 24.42 5.69 -12.87
CA SER A 456 23.43 5.03 -13.72
C SER A 456 22.49 4.19 -12.85
N PRO A 457 21.15 4.26 -13.05
CA PRO A 457 20.17 3.39 -12.39
C PRO A 457 20.37 1.89 -12.62
N CYS A 458 21.38 1.50 -13.41
CA CYS A 458 21.72 0.11 -13.70
C CYS A 458 22.85 -0.47 -12.84
N GLU A 459 23.48 0.28 -11.93
CA GLU A 459 24.54 -0.27 -11.05
C GLU A 459 23.96 -0.88 -9.77
N CYS A 460 23.17 -1.94 -9.92
CA CYS A 460 22.94 -2.90 -8.86
C CYS A 460 24.06 -3.94 -8.89
N GLU A 461 25.06 -3.79 -8.02
CA GLU A 461 26.15 -4.79 -7.84
C GLU A 461 25.58 -6.20 -7.58
N SER A 462 24.42 -6.27 -6.93
CA SER A 462 23.69 -7.51 -6.66
C SER A 462 23.01 -8.13 -7.90
N LEU A 463 22.62 -7.32 -8.90
CA LEU A 463 22.08 -7.80 -10.18
C LEU A 463 23.19 -8.22 -11.13
N VAL A 464 24.36 -7.60 -11.08
CA VAL A 464 25.54 -8.02 -11.87
C VAL A 464 26.11 -9.34 -11.35
N GLU A 465 26.12 -9.57 -10.02
CA GLU A 465 26.45 -10.89 -9.47
C GLU A 465 25.41 -11.97 -9.84
N PHE A 466 24.12 -11.62 -9.86
CA PHE A 466 23.05 -12.55 -10.25
C PHE A 466 23.06 -12.85 -11.76
N GLN A 467 23.27 -11.84 -12.62
CA GLN A 467 23.44 -12.01 -14.07
C GLN A 467 24.74 -12.75 -14.41
N GLY A 468 25.82 -12.52 -13.67
CA GLY A 468 27.08 -13.27 -13.81
C GLY A 468 26.93 -14.74 -13.44
N ARG A 469 26.15 -15.06 -12.39
CA ARG A 469 25.84 -16.44 -11.98
C ARG A 469 24.82 -17.14 -12.88
N THR A 470 23.91 -16.41 -13.53
CA THR A 470 22.88 -17.00 -14.42
C THR A 470 23.32 -17.06 -15.89
N SER A 471 24.21 -16.18 -16.34
CA SER A 471 24.78 -16.21 -17.70
C SER A 471 25.96 -17.17 -17.82
N ALA A 472 26.60 -17.52 -16.71
CA ALA A 472 27.55 -18.61 -16.67
C ALA A 472 26.83 -19.97 -16.65
N ASN A 473 26.51 -20.44 -17.85
CA ASN A 473 26.45 -21.86 -18.20
C ASN A 473 25.10 -22.63 -18.05
N PRO A 474 23.99 -22.17 -18.67
CA PRO A 474 22.81 -23.03 -18.87
C PRO A 474 23.10 -24.20 -19.83
N ASN A 475 24.00 -24.04 -20.80
CA ASN A 475 24.33 -25.07 -21.79
C ASN A 475 25.27 -26.18 -21.25
N GLY A 476 26.10 -25.90 -20.26
CA GLY A 476 27.06 -26.88 -19.73
C GLY A 476 26.45 -27.90 -18.78
N LEU A 477 25.42 -27.53 -18.01
CA LEU A 477 24.69 -28.48 -17.14
C LEU A 477 23.78 -29.39 -17.97
N LEU A 478 23.11 -28.84 -18.99
CA LEU A 478 22.32 -29.62 -19.95
C LEU A 478 23.19 -30.58 -20.76
N ASN A 479 24.34 -30.14 -21.30
CA ASN A 479 25.23 -31.03 -22.07
C ASN A 479 25.90 -32.12 -21.21
N ARG A 480 26.23 -31.84 -19.94
CA ARG A 480 26.75 -32.87 -19.02
C ARG A 480 25.68 -33.91 -18.65
N SER A 481 24.45 -33.47 -18.43
CA SER A 481 23.33 -34.38 -18.13
C SER A 481 22.95 -35.24 -19.35
N LEU A 482 22.95 -34.67 -20.54
CA LEU A 482 22.73 -35.38 -21.80
C LEU A 482 23.83 -36.42 -22.06
N ALA A 483 25.11 -36.05 -21.93
CA ALA A 483 26.22 -36.98 -22.12
C ALA A 483 26.22 -38.15 -21.10
N GLN A 484 25.85 -37.89 -19.83
CA GLN A 484 25.71 -38.95 -18.83
C GLN A 484 24.53 -39.88 -19.11
N LEU A 485 23.43 -39.37 -19.67
CA LEU A 485 22.30 -40.18 -20.10
C LEU A 485 22.62 -40.99 -21.36
N THR A 486 23.38 -40.44 -22.31
CA THR A 486 23.79 -41.18 -23.53
C THR A 486 24.74 -42.33 -23.17
N ALA A 487 25.73 -42.09 -22.29
CA ALA A 487 26.64 -43.13 -21.83
C ALA A 487 25.94 -44.25 -21.03
N ARG A 488 24.89 -43.92 -20.26
CA ARG A 488 24.06 -44.92 -19.57
C ARG A 488 23.20 -45.74 -20.54
N LEU A 489 22.68 -45.11 -21.59
CA LEU A 489 21.93 -45.79 -22.64
C LEU A 489 22.82 -46.76 -23.43
N GLU A 490 24.02 -46.34 -23.85
CA GLU A 490 24.98 -47.22 -24.53
C GLU A 490 25.45 -48.39 -23.63
N HIS A 491 25.59 -48.16 -22.32
CA HIS A 491 25.93 -49.23 -21.38
C HIS A 491 24.80 -50.25 -21.24
N LEU A 492 23.54 -49.80 -21.17
CA LEU A 492 22.37 -50.67 -21.10
C LEU A 492 22.12 -51.43 -22.41
N GLU A 493 22.34 -50.79 -23.57
CA GLU A 493 22.24 -51.43 -24.88
C GLU A 493 23.30 -52.53 -25.04
N ASN A 494 24.54 -52.29 -24.61
CA ASN A 494 25.59 -53.31 -24.61
C ASN A 494 25.33 -54.46 -23.63
N GLN A 495 24.65 -54.21 -22.50
CA GLN A 495 24.21 -55.27 -21.58
C GLN A 495 23.06 -56.10 -22.15
N LEU A 496 22.15 -55.49 -22.91
CA LEU A 496 21.05 -56.17 -23.62
C LEU A 496 21.55 -56.97 -24.83
N ALA A 497 22.61 -56.50 -25.53
CA ALA A 497 23.23 -57.21 -26.64
C ALA A 497 23.99 -58.48 -26.20
N ASN A 498 24.51 -58.51 -24.96
CA ASN A 498 25.21 -59.66 -24.39
C ASN A 498 24.29 -60.66 -23.64
N GLN A 499 22.97 -60.46 -23.67
CA GLN A 499 21.95 -61.35 -23.09
C GLN A 499 21.08 -62.06 -24.14
N LYS A 500 21.47 -62.03 -25.41
CA LYS A 500 21.04 -62.98 -26.45
C LYS A 500 22.20 -63.88 -26.81
#